data_AF-A0A1I6CCM0-F1
#
_entry.id   AF-A0A1I6CCM0-F1
#
_cell.length_a   1.000
_cell.length_b   1.000
_cell.length_c   1.000
_cell.angle_alpha   90.00
_cell.angle_beta   90.00
_cell.angle_gamma   90.00
#
_symmetry.space_group_name_H-M   'P 1'
#
loop_
_entity.id
_entity.type
_entity.pdbx_description
1 polymer ?
#
loop_
_entity_poly.entity_id
_entity_poly.type
_entity_poly.pdbx_seq_one_letter_code
_entity_poly.pdbx_strand_id
1 'polypeptide(L)'
;MIVSKLTQHLTKKLLFALLIITIGTEAILYMSRFSSFMTTVYEGVLIASFFVGLKLHRMLRDDRKPPLTKLQLIQQFAKVYLIFSIGSSVFNVFSVIAFDDFSTEYDETVEEYADSISVFGEELSAGEYGDEVPAFFQWIDYIGYDFYSNTLAGLEEVYRLGYMILFLLIFKKVFPKRFEGETDRGSTDIFLMFALFLSSILFGFSHTFDFEYEWGYTIGSAVTYTNLGFLFGVLLLWTRNLWLLVIVHSVYDITATLSNYYYENTSILFDGLMILTYVGLAIVGSQMKPPSTIESEMKDEAQESAI
;
A
#
# COMPACT_ATOMS: atom_id res chain seq x y z
N MET A 1 -10.92 18.05 11.58
CA MET A 1 -11.15 17.71 10.15
C MET A 1 -9.83 17.18 9.59
N ILE A 2 -9.83 16.08 8.83
CA ILE A 2 -8.58 15.43 8.35
C ILE A 2 -7.74 16.39 7.50
N VAL A 3 -8.35 17.14 6.58
CA VAL A 3 -7.66 18.13 5.73
C VAL A 3 -7.01 19.25 6.57
N SER A 4 -7.69 19.74 7.60
CA SER A 4 -7.11 20.75 8.51
C SER A 4 -5.88 20.20 9.24
N LYS A 5 -5.93 18.96 9.74
CA LYS A 5 -4.77 18.32 10.37
C LYS A 5 -3.63 18.10 9.38
N LEU A 6 -3.91 17.61 8.17
CA LEU A 6 -2.90 17.35 7.13
C LEU A 6 -2.25 18.63 6.60
N THR A 7 -2.97 19.77 6.63
CA THR A 7 -2.49 21.08 6.16
C THR A 7 -2.14 22.04 7.30
N GLN A 8 -2.02 21.56 8.54
CA GLN A 8 -1.55 22.35 9.68
C GLN A 8 -0.10 22.79 9.43
N HIS A 9 0.39 23.78 10.19
CA HIS A 9 1.71 24.37 9.98
C HIS A 9 2.84 23.32 9.94
N LEU A 10 3.25 22.93 8.74
CA LEU A 10 4.43 22.10 8.52
C LEU A 10 5.67 22.93 8.81
N THR A 11 6.54 22.42 9.66
CA THR A 11 7.87 23.01 9.82
C THR A 11 8.62 22.97 8.49
N LYS A 12 9.49 23.96 8.22
CA LYS A 12 10.32 23.97 6.99
C LYS A 12 11.10 22.67 6.80
N LYS A 13 11.57 22.07 7.91
CA LYS A 13 12.26 20.77 7.92
C LYS A 13 11.36 19.63 7.42
N LEU A 14 10.10 19.59 7.87
CA LEU A 14 9.15 18.57 7.45
C LEU A 14 8.71 18.78 5.99
N LEU A 15 8.50 20.02 5.56
CA LEU A 15 8.21 20.31 4.15
C LEU A 15 9.35 19.89 3.23
N PHE A 16 10.60 20.17 3.61
CA PHE A 16 11.77 19.73 2.85
C PHE A 16 11.88 18.20 2.82
N ALA A 17 11.66 17.53 3.96
CA ALA A 17 11.62 16.08 4.01
C ALA A 17 10.52 15.50 3.10
N LEU A 18 9.32 16.09 3.08
CA LEU A 18 8.25 15.69 2.17
C LEU A 18 8.65 15.80 0.70
N LEU A 19 9.32 16.89 0.31
CA LEU A 19 9.80 17.07 -1.07
C LEU A 19 10.86 16.03 -1.45
N ILE A 20 11.77 15.68 -0.52
CA ILE A 20 12.76 14.62 -0.75
C ILE A 20 12.06 13.28 -0.94
N ILE A 21 11.20 12.87 0.00
CA ILE A 21 10.60 11.53 -0.05
C ILE A 21 9.54 11.36 -1.15
N THR A 22 9.12 12.45 -1.80
CA THR A 22 8.18 12.41 -2.93
C THR A 22 8.94 12.64 -4.23
N ILE A 23 9.12 13.90 -4.64
CA ILE A 23 9.77 14.29 -5.89
C ILE A 23 11.21 13.76 -5.97
N GLY A 24 11.95 13.78 -4.85
CA GLY A 24 13.31 13.25 -4.80
C GLY A 24 13.34 11.74 -5.03
N THR A 25 12.45 10.99 -4.38
CA THR A 25 12.30 9.55 -4.55
C THR A 25 11.97 9.17 -5.99
N GLU A 26 11.06 9.87 -6.67
CA GLU A 26 10.79 9.63 -8.11
C GLU A 26 12.01 9.82 -8.98
N ALA A 27 12.76 10.91 -8.75
CA ALA A 27 13.95 11.20 -9.52
C ALA A 27 15.02 10.10 -9.31
N ILE A 28 15.17 9.64 -8.07
CA ILE A 28 16.11 8.57 -7.72
C ILE A 28 15.65 7.23 -8.32
N LEU A 29 14.35 6.92 -8.24
CA LEU A 29 13.76 5.72 -8.84
C LEU A 29 13.93 5.72 -10.36
N TYR A 30 13.66 6.84 -11.04
CA TYR A 30 13.93 6.94 -12.47
C TYR A 30 15.43 6.75 -12.79
N MET A 31 16.33 7.26 -11.96
CA MET A 31 17.77 7.06 -12.14
C MET A 31 18.24 5.63 -11.80
N SER A 32 17.47 4.84 -11.04
CA SER A 32 17.84 3.47 -10.67
C SER A 32 17.97 2.56 -11.89
N ARG A 33 17.16 2.83 -12.93
CA ARG A 33 17.28 2.25 -14.29
C ARG A 33 18.70 2.22 -14.84
N PHE A 34 19.46 3.27 -14.54
CA PHE A 34 20.79 3.48 -15.12
C PHE A 34 21.91 3.19 -14.12
N SER A 35 21.60 2.92 -12.85
CA SER A 35 22.61 2.82 -11.80
C SER A 35 22.15 2.05 -10.58
N SER A 36 22.86 0.95 -10.26
CA SER A 36 22.68 0.21 -9.01
C SER A 36 22.94 1.05 -7.75
N PHE A 37 23.85 2.04 -7.84
CA PHE A 37 24.04 3.00 -6.76
C PHE A 37 22.76 3.80 -6.50
N MET A 38 22.01 4.17 -7.55
CA MET A 38 20.74 4.88 -7.39
C MET A 38 19.66 3.97 -6.81
N THR A 39 19.66 2.66 -7.09
CA THR A 39 18.83 1.67 -6.37
C THR A 39 19.15 1.66 -4.87
N THR A 40 20.42 1.61 -4.48
CA THR A 40 20.80 1.67 -3.05
C THR A 40 20.40 2.99 -2.39
N VAL A 41 20.52 4.11 -3.12
CA VAL A 41 20.07 5.42 -2.62
C VAL A 41 18.55 5.44 -2.47
N TYR A 42 17.80 4.85 -3.41
CA TYR A 42 16.35 4.72 -3.35
C TYR A 42 15.90 3.98 -2.08
N GLU A 43 16.45 2.79 -1.85
CA GLU A 43 16.21 1.99 -0.64
C GLU A 43 16.55 2.79 0.63
N GLY A 44 17.67 3.52 0.63
CA GLY A 44 18.06 4.41 1.72
C GLY A 44 17.04 5.52 2.00
N VAL A 45 16.45 6.11 0.96
CA VAL A 45 15.37 7.10 1.09
C VAL A 45 14.09 6.45 1.62
N LEU A 46 13.72 5.26 1.15
CA LEU A 46 12.58 4.51 1.68
C LEU A 46 12.74 4.24 3.18
N ILE A 47 13.90 3.76 3.63
CA ILE A 47 14.18 3.55 5.06
C ILE A 47 14.07 4.88 5.82
N ALA A 48 14.67 5.96 5.30
CA ALA A 48 14.60 7.28 5.93
C ALA A 48 13.17 7.82 6.01
N SER A 49 12.31 7.47 5.04
CA SER A 49 10.91 7.87 4.99
C SER A 49 10.13 7.39 6.22
N PHE A 50 10.54 6.28 6.86
CA PHE A 50 9.95 5.77 8.10
C PHE A 50 9.81 6.87 9.17
N PHE A 51 10.85 7.68 9.35
CA PHE A 51 10.86 8.77 10.34
C PHE A 51 9.91 9.92 9.97
N VAL A 52 9.70 10.16 8.67
CA VAL A 52 8.70 11.11 8.19
C VAL A 52 7.31 10.51 8.42
N GLY A 53 7.11 9.24 8.09
CA GLY A 53 5.88 8.48 8.32
C GLY A 53 5.42 8.52 9.78
N LEU A 54 6.32 8.45 10.76
CA LEU A 54 5.99 8.59 12.18
C LEU A 54 5.30 9.92 12.50
N LYS A 55 5.72 11.01 11.84
CA LYS A 55 5.10 12.34 12.00
C LYS A 55 3.79 12.42 11.24
N LEU A 56 3.75 11.95 9.99
CA LEU A 56 2.55 12.01 9.16
C LEU A 56 1.42 11.15 9.73
N HIS A 57 1.73 9.97 10.27
CA HIS A 57 0.76 9.10 10.93
C HIS A 57 0.02 9.83 12.08
N ARG A 58 0.74 10.61 12.89
CA ARG A 58 0.13 11.42 13.96
C ARG A 58 -0.83 12.48 13.43
N MET A 59 -0.57 13.03 12.24
CA MET A 59 -1.44 14.00 11.57
C MET A 59 -2.71 13.32 11.02
N LEU A 60 -2.60 12.07 10.60
CA LEU A 60 -3.70 11.27 10.07
C LEU A 60 -4.64 10.76 11.19
N ARG A 61 -4.08 10.41 12.34
CA ARG A 61 -4.81 9.75 13.44
C ARG A 61 -5.96 10.60 13.97
N ASP A 62 -7.08 9.94 14.24
CA ASP A 62 -8.23 10.54 14.92
C ASP A 62 -8.11 10.34 16.43
N ASP A 63 -7.62 11.37 17.14
CA ASP A 63 -7.40 11.30 18.60
C ASP A 63 -8.70 11.19 19.42
N ARG A 64 -9.86 11.28 18.77
CA ARG A 64 -11.17 11.08 19.41
C ARG A 64 -11.53 9.61 19.54
N LYS A 65 -10.91 8.73 18.76
CA LYS A 65 -11.19 7.29 18.81
C LYS A 65 -10.28 6.63 19.85
N PRO A 66 -10.80 5.74 20.70
CA PRO A 66 -9.96 4.95 21.59
C PRO A 66 -8.99 4.07 20.77
N PRO A 67 -7.81 3.75 21.32
CA PRO A 67 -6.91 2.81 20.67
C PRO A 67 -7.58 1.46 20.50
N LEU A 68 -7.38 0.83 19.33
CA LEU A 68 -7.91 -0.49 19.03
C LEU A 68 -7.22 -1.55 19.90
N THR A 69 -7.98 -2.57 20.31
CA THR A 69 -7.41 -3.75 20.97
C THR A 69 -6.61 -4.60 19.97
N LYS A 70 -5.76 -5.51 20.46
CA LYS A 70 -4.98 -6.41 19.59
C LYS A 70 -5.87 -7.21 18.62
N LEU A 71 -7.00 -7.73 19.13
CA LEU A 71 -7.98 -8.46 18.32
C LEU A 71 -8.59 -7.57 17.22
N GLN A 72 -8.95 -6.33 17.57
CA GLN A 72 -9.47 -5.37 16.60
C GLN A 72 -8.43 -4.96 15.55
N LEU A 73 -7.15 -4.87 15.92
CA LEU A 73 -6.06 -4.61 14.98
C LEU A 73 -5.88 -5.76 13.99
N ILE A 74 -5.89 -7.02 14.46
CA ILE A 74 -5.81 -8.21 13.59
C ILE A 74 -7.02 -8.27 12.67
N GLN A 75 -8.22 -8.02 13.20
CA GLN A 75 -9.44 -8.02 12.39
C GLN A 75 -9.43 -6.87 11.36
N GLN A 76 -8.95 -5.69 11.73
CA GLN A 76 -8.80 -4.57 10.81
C GLN A 76 -7.78 -4.87 9.72
N PHE A 77 -6.65 -5.51 10.08
CA PHE A 77 -5.66 -5.97 9.13
C PHE A 77 -6.26 -6.95 8.12
N ALA A 78 -6.85 -8.05 8.60
CA ALA A 78 -7.47 -9.05 7.73
C ALA A 78 -8.53 -8.42 6.81
N LYS A 79 -9.37 -7.52 7.34
CA LYS A 79 -10.40 -6.82 6.54
C LYS A 79 -9.79 -5.95 5.45
N VAL A 80 -8.80 -5.12 5.78
CA VAL A 80 -8.18 -4.19 4.83
C VAL A 80 -7.37 -4.95 3.79
N TYR A 81 -6.63 -5.97 4.21
CA TYR A 81 -5.89 -6.86 3.33
C TYR A 81 -6.81 -7.55 2.31
N LEU A 82 -7.93 -8.14 2.75
CA LEU A 82 -8.88 -8.80 1.85
C LEU A 82 -9.52 -7.84 0.86
N ILE A 83 -9.93 -6.64 1.31
CA ILE A 83 -10.47 -5.62 0.40
C ILE A 83 -9.42 -5.23 -0.64
N PHE A 84 -8.16 -5.09 -0.22
CA PHE A 84 -7.07 -4.77 -1.13
C PHE A 84 -6.80 -5.92 -2.11
N SER A 85 -6.62 -7.16 -1.65
CA SER A 85 -6.32 -8.32 -2.50
C SER A 85 -7.41 -8.57 -3.55
N ILE A 86 -8.69 -8.52 -3.13
CA ILE A 86 -9.82 -8.66 -4.06
C ILE A 86 -9.86 -7.51 -5.06
N GLY A 87 -9.69 -6.27 -4.58
CA GLY A 87 -9.67 -5.10 -5.45
C GLY A 87 -8.52 -5.15 -6.46
N SER A 88 -7.33 -5.58 -6.03
CA SER A 88 -6.17 -5.78 -6.89
C SER A 88 -6.44 -6.83 -7.97
N SER A 89 -7.01 -7.97 -7.59
CA SER A 89 -7.40 -9.03 -8.55
C SER A 89 -8.39 -8.51 -9.59
N VAL A 90 -9.39 -7.72 -9.17
CA VAL A 90 -10.37 -7.10 -10.09
C VAL A 90 -9.69 -6.14 -11.06
N PHE A 91 -8.78 -5.29 -10.57
CA PHE A 91 -8.05 -4.36 -11.44
C PHE A 91 -7.11 -5.07 -12.40
N ASN A 92 -6.44 -6.13 -11.95
CA ASN A 92 -5.54 -6.91 -12.80
C ASN A 92 -6.33 -7.59 -13.93
N VAL A 93 -7.43 -8.27 -13.60
CA VAL A 93 -8.34 -8.87 -14.61
C VAL A 93 -8.87 -7.82 -15.58
N PHE A 94 -9.26 -6.64 -15.08
CA PHE A 94 -9.72 -5.55 -15.94
C PHE A 94 -8.62 -5.10 -16.90
N SER A 95 -7.40 -4.88 -16.42
CA SER A 95 -6.27 -4.44 -17.26
C SER A 95 -5.89 -5.48 -18.30
N VAL A 96 -5.83 -6.76 -17.94
CA VAL A 96 -5.59 -7.87 -18.87
C VAL A 96 -6.63 -7.91 -19.99
N ILE A 97 -7.91 -7.66 -19.68
CA ILE A 97 -8.99 -7.65 -20.68
C ILE A 97 -8.99 -6.35 -21.50
N ALA A 98 -8.62 -5.23 -20.91
CA ALA A 98 -8.70 -3.91 -21.56
C ALA A 98 -7.47 -3.61 -22.43
N PHE A 99 -6.33 -4.26 -22.19
CA PHE A 99 -5.06 -4.01 -22.85
C PHE A 99 -4.42 -5.35 -23.29
N ASP A 100 -4.72 -5.78 -24.52
CA ASP A 100 -4.24 -7.07 -25.08
C ASP A 100 -2.70 -7.22 -25.04
N ASP A 101 -1.96 -6.14 -25.36
CA ASP A 101 -0.50 -6.13 -25.33
C ASP A 101 0.05 -6.36 -23.91
N PHE A 102 -0.61 -5.79 -22.90
CA PHE A 102 -0.23 -6.00 -21.50
C PHE A 102 -0.43 -7.45 -21.06
N SER A 103 -1.52 -8.12 -21.50
CA SER A 103 -1.76 -9.52 -21.17
C SER A 103 -0.67 -10.43 -21.71
N THR A 104 -0.27 -10.23 -22.96
CA THR A 104 0.67 -11.14 -23.64
C THR A 104 2.08 -10.99 -23.06
N GLU A 105 2.54 -9.76 -22.87
CA GLU A 105 3.87 -9.48 -22.31
C GLU A 105 3.97 -9.77 -20.81
N TYR A 106 2.87 -9.70 -20.05
CA TYR A 106 2.86 -10.02 -18.62
C TYR A 106 3.14 -11.50 -18.36
N ASP A 107 2.47 -12.39 -19.10
CA ASP A 107 2.68 -13.83 -18.96
C ASP A 107 4.13 -14.20 -19.32
N GLU A 108 4.67 -13.64 -20.41
CA GLU A 108 6.06 -13.83 -20.82
C GLU A 108 7.06 -13.35 -19.76
N THR A 109 6.82 -12.18 -19.14
CA THR A 109 7.71 -11.63 -18.11
C THR A 109 7.72 -12.49 -16.84
N VAL A 110 6.55 -12.98 -16.41
CA VAL A 110 6.43 -13.83 -15.22
C VAL A 110 7.10 -15.19 -15.47
N GLU A 111 6.87 -15.78 -16.64
CA GLU A 111 7.51 -17.05 -17.03
C GLU A 111 9.04 -16.91 -17.13
N GLU A 112 9.56 -15.87 -17.79
CA GLU A 112 11.01 -15.64 -17.92
C GLU A 112 11.70 -15.52 -16.56
N TYR A 113 11.10 -14.79 -15.62
CA TYR A 113 11.66 -14.63 -14.28
C TYR A 113 11.56 -15.93 -13.46
N ALA A 114 10.42 -16.64 -13.52
CA ALA A 114 10.25 -17.94 -12.86
C ALA A 114 11.24 -18.99 -13.41
N ASP A 115 11.48 -18.98 -14.72
CA ASP A 115 12.48 -19.83 -15.37
C ASP A 115 13.90 -19.48 -14.96
N SER A 116 14.23 -18.19 -14.82
CA SER A 116 15.53 -17.78 -14.29
C SER A 116 15.76 -18.35 -12.89
N ILE A 117 14.76 -18.27 -12.01
CA ILE A 117 14.83 -18.82 -10.65
C ILE A 117 14.92 -20.34 -10.65
N SER A 118 14.18 -21.02 -11.52
CA SER A 118 14.19 -22.48 -11.60
C SER A 118 15.54 -23.00 -12.09
N VAL A 119 16.13 -22.38 -13.12
CA VAL A 119 17.47 -22.69 -13.64
C VAL A 119 18.53 -22.42 -12.57
N PHE A 120 18.46 -21.29 -11.87
CA PHE A 120 19.36 -21.02 -10.73
C PHE A 120 19.18 -22.03 -9.60
N GLY A 121 17.93 -22.45 -9.31
CA GLY A 121 17.62 -23.50 -8.34
C GLY A 121 18.22 -24.86 -8.71
N GLU A 122 18.22 -25.20 -9.99
CA GLU A 122 18.87 -26.41 -10.51
C GLU A 122 20.41 -26.30 -10.46
N GLU A 123 21.00 -25.16 -10.84
CA GLU A 123 22.46 -24.91 -10.71
C GLU A 123 22.94 -24.94 -9.24
N LEU A 124 22.12 -24.43 -8.31
CA LEU A 124 22.34 -24.51 -6.87
C LEU A 124 22.33 -25.96 -6.35
N SER A 125 21.53 -26.83 -6.96
CA SER A 125 21.46 -28.26 -6.63
C SER A 125 22.57 -29.09 -7.29
N ALA A 126 23.08 -28.62 -8.44
CA ALA A 126 24.08 -29.29 -9.25
C ALA A 126 25.54 -29.01 -8.81
N GLY A 127 25.76 -28.12 -7.84
CA GLY A 127 27.09 -27.87 -7.25
C GLY A 127 28.06 -27.14 -8.18
N GLU A 128 27.55 -26.41 -9.18
CA GLU A 128 28.40 -25.71 -10.17
C GLU A 128 28.91 -24.34 -9.70
N TYR A 129 28.29 -23.77 -8.65
CA TYR A 129 28.91 -22.71 -7.86
C TYR A 129 29.73 -23.37 -6.74
N GLY A 130 31.06 -23.20 -6.80
CA GLY A 130 32.01 -23.83 -5.88
C GLY A 130 31.59 -23.75 -4.41
N ASP A 131 31.99 -24.77 -3.65
CA ASP A 131 31.74 -25.12 -2.24
C ASP A 131 31.82 -23.99 -1.16
N GLU A 132 31.83 -22.70 -1.48
CA GLU A 132 32.24 -21.63 -0.57
C GLU A 132 31.11 -20.91 0.16
N VAL A 133 29.87 -20.92 -0.32
CA VAL A 133 28.75 -20.23 0.36
C VAL A 133 27.67 -21.23 0.79
N PRO A 134 27.39 -21.37 2.10
CA PRO A 134 26.34 -22.26 2.58
C PRO A 134 24.96 -21.89 2.01
N ALA A 135 24.15 -22.90 1.67
CA ALA A 135 22.80 -22.74 1.11
C ALA A 135 21.88 -21.78 1.89
N PHE A 136 22.08 -21.66 3.20
CA PHE A 136 21.38 -20.69 4.04
C PHE A 136 21.67 -19.23 3.63
N PHE A 137 22.92 -18.88 3.35
CA PHE A 137 23.29 -17.52 2.94
C PHE A 137 22.81 -17.21 1.52
N GLN A 138 22.86 -18.19 0.62
CA GLN A 138 22.27 -18.05 -0.71
C GLN A 138 20.75 -17.84 -0.63
N TRP A 139 20.05 -18.59 0.21
CA TRP A 139 18.62 -18.37 0.46
C TRP A 139 18.33 -16.95 0.99
N ILE A 140 19.17 -16.45 1.90
CA ILE A 140 19.06 -15.07 2.39
C ILE A 140 19.28 -14.06 1.25
N ASP A 141 20.28 -14.28 0.40
CA ASP A 141 20.62 -13.33 -0.66
C ASP A 141 19.53 -13.24 -1.73
N TYR A 142 18.83 -14.33 -2.03
CA TYR A 142 17.73 -14.35 -3.01
C TYR A 142 16.37 -14.03 -2.37
N ILE A 143 15.80 -15.00 -1.64
CA ILE A 143 14.47 -14.87 -1.05
C ILE A 143 14.46 -13.78 0.03
N GLY A 144 15.55 -13.64 0.78
CA GLY A 144 15.66 -12.59 1.79
C GLY A 144 15.74 -11.19 1.19
N TYR A 145 16.40 -11.01 0.03
CA TYR A 145 16.39 -9.72 -0.67
C TYR A 145 14.99 -9.38 -1.18
N ASP A 146 14.28 -10.32 -1.79
CA ASP A 146 12.89 -10.11 -2.23
C ASP A 146 11.95 -9.78 -1.06
N PHE A 147 12.12 -10.46 0.08
CA PHE A 147 11.36 -10.14 1.28
C PHE A 147 11.68 -8.74 1.80
N TYR A 148 12.96 -8.35 1.77
CA TYR A 148 13.43 -7.04 2.18
C TYR A 148 12.90 -5.93 1.26
N SER A 149 13.04 -6.07 -0.06
CA SER A 149 12.60 -5.11 -1.06
C SER A 149 11.08 -4.91 -1.00
N ASN A 150 10.30 -6.00 -0.94
CA ASN A 150 8.85 -5.93 -0.77
C ASN A 150 8.44 -5.32 0.58
N THR A 151 9.20 -5.54 1.65
CA THR A 151 8.96 -4.85 2.92
C THR A 151 9.20 -3.35 2.79
N LEU A 152 10.25 -2.93 2.09
CA LEU A 152 10.52 -1.52 1.82
C LEU A 152 9.49 -0.90 0.89
N ALA A 153 8.98 -1.64 -0.09
CA ALA A 153 7.89 -1.23 -0.97
C ALA A 153 6.62 -0.87 -0.17
N GLY A 154 6.41 -1.42 1.03
CA GLY A 154 5.32 -0.93 1.89
C GLY A 154 5.51 0.52 2.38
N LEU A 155 6.75 1.00 2.55
CA LEU A 155 7.02 2.37 3.01
C LEU A 155 6.65 3.44 1.99
N GLU A 156 6.35 3.01 0.78
CA GLU A 156 5.85 3.82 -0.30
C GLU A 156 4.53 4.54 0.01
N GLU A 157 3.73 3.95 0.88
CA GLU A 157 2.53 4.55 1.43
C GLU A 157 2.81 5.89 2.14
N VAL A 158 4.04 6.07 2.67
CA VAL A 158 4.50 7.31 3.30
C VAL A 158 4.67 8.41 2.26
N TYR A 159 5.30 8.12 1.11
CA TYR A 159 5.44 9.12 0.06
C TYR A 159 4.07 9.46 -0.54
N ARG A 160 3.14 8.49 -0.65
CA ARG A 160 1.82 8.78 -1.24
C ARG A 160 1.03 9.74 -0.37
N LEU A 161 1.06 9.52 0.95
CA LEU A 161 0.52 10.51 1.91
C LEU A 161 1.25 11.85 1.80
N GLY A 162 2.55 11.84 1.55
CA GLY A 162 3.34 13.03 1.26
C GLY A 162 2.81 13.82 0.05
N TYR A 163 2.56 13.15 -1.08
CA TYR A 163 1.96 13.77 -2.26
C TYR A 163 0.61 14.38 -1.96
N MET A 164 -0.27 13.64 -1.28
CA MET A 164 -1.58 14.16 -0.88
C MET A 164 -1.45 15.45 -0.07
N ILE A 165 -0.52 15.49 0.89
CA ILE A 165 -0.27 16.70 1.70
C ILE A 165 0.27 17.84 0.82
N LEU A 166 1.23 17.59 -0.06
CA LEU A 166 1.79 18.61 -0.95
C LEU A 166 0.73 19.21 -1.88
N PHE A 167 -0.12 18.37 -2.50
CA PHE A 167 -1.23 18.84 -3.31
C PHE A 167 -2.24 19.65 -2.50
N LEU A 168 -2.60 19.20 -1.31
CA LEU A 168 -3.48 19.95 -0.41
C LEU A 168 -2.89 21.32 -0.03
N LEU A 169 -1.57 21.42 0.17
CA LEU A 169 -0.91 22.71 0.41
C LEU A 169 -0.96 23.63 -0.81
N ILE A 170 -0.78 23.08 -2.01
CA ILE A 170 -0.93 23.82 -3.27
C ILE A 170 -2.38 24.32 -3.38
N PHE A 171 -3.38 23.47 -3.17
CA PHE A 171 -4.79 23.85 -3.22
C PHE A 171 -5.15 24.90 -2.18
N LYS A 172 -4.64 24.76 -0.95
CA LYS A 172 -4.83 25.76 0.11
C LYS A 172 -4.22 27.12 -0.25
N LYS A 173 -3.09 27.12 -0.95
CA LYS A 173 -2.44 28.36 -1.43
C LYS A 173 -3.19 28.99 -2.61
N VAL A 174 -3.73 28.19 -3.53
CA VAL A 174 -4.43 28.66 -4.73
C VAL A 174 -5.87 29.08 -4.41
N PHE A 175 -6.54 28.37 -3.50
CA PHE A 175 -7.95 28.56 -3.14
C PHE A 175 -8.16 28.85 -1.65
N PRO A 176 -7.49 29.85 -1.04
CA PRO A 176 -7.48 30.05 0.41
C PRO A 176 -8.88 30.20 1.01
N LYS A 177 -9.80 30.90 0.33
CA LYS A 177 -11.20 31.09 0.75
C LYS A 177 -11.99 29.79 0.92
N ARG A 178 -11.62 28.73 0.20
CA ARG A 178 -12.25 27.39 0.34
C ARG A 178 -11.73 26.62 1.54
N PHE A 179 -10.62 27.08 2.13
CA PHE A 179 -10.01 26.54 3.34
C PHE A 179 -10.26 27.47 4.55
N GLU A 180 -10.92 28.61 4.35
CA GLU A 180 -11.37 29.54 5.39
C GLU A 180 -12.75 29.10 5.91
N GLY A 181 -12.79 28.60 7.14
CA GLY A 181 -14.02 28.12 7.80
C GLY A 181 -13.95 26.65 8.18
N GLU A 182 -13.94 26.35 9.48
CA GLU A 182 -13.94 24.96 10.00
C GLU A 182 -15.28 24.22 9.81
N THR A 183 -16.29 24.91 9.28
CA THR A 183 -17.68 24.45 9.24
C THR A 183 -18.13 23.84 7.91
N ASP A 184 -17.48 24.14 6.78
CA ASP A 184 -17.91 23.66 5.46
C ASP A 184 -17.22 22.35 5.06
N ARG A 185 -17.60 21.25 5.74
CA ARG A 185 -17.10 19.88 5.51
C ARG A 185 -17.04 19.48 4.04
N GLY A 186 -17.99 19.90 3.22
CA GLY A 186 -18.06 19.50 1.80
C GLY A 186 -17.06 20.20 0.87
N SER A 187 -16.54 21.38 1.24
CA SER A 187 -15.72 22.19 0.33
C SER A 187 -14.25 21.77 0.29
N THR A 188 -13.73 21.20 1.39
CA THR A 188 -12.34 20.73 1.46
C THR A 188 -12.17 19.28 1.05
N ASP A 189 -13.24 18.47 1.16
CA ASP A 189 -13.20 17.05 0.84
C ASP A 189 -12.99 16.82 -0.66
N ILE A 190 -13.50 17.69 -1.52
CA ILE A 190 -13.22 17.61 -2.97
C ILE A 190 -11.72 17.78 -3.28
N PHE A 191 -11.01 18.65 -2.55
CA PHE A 191 -9.56 18.82 -2.70
C PHE A 191 -8.80 17.60 -2.18
N LEU A 192 -9.30 16.93 -1.14
CA LEU A 192 -8.74 15.68 -0.67
C LEU A 192 -8.92 14.56 -1.68
N MET A 193 -10.12 14.43 -2.27
CA MET A 193 -10.38 13.45 -3.33
C MET A 193 -9.52 13.71 -4.56
N PHE A 194 -9.34 14.98 -4.94
CA PHE A 194 -8.48 15.34 -6.06
C PHE A 194 -6.98 15.09 -5.74
N ALA A 195 -6.53 15.40 -4.52
CA ALA A 195 -5.17 15.09 -4.06
C ALA A 195 -4.91 13.58 -4.04
N LEU A 196 -5.88 12.78 -3.59
CA LEU A 196 -5.82 11.32 -3.66
C LEU A 196 -5.68 10.87 -5.11
N PHE A 197 -6.58 11.30 -6.00
CA PHE A 197 -6.55 10.93 -7.41
C PHE A 197 -5.23 11.28 -8.10
N LEU A 198 -4.71 12.49 -7.90
CA LEU A 198 -3.41 12.89 -8.45
C LEU A 198 -2.25 12.08 -7.88
N SER A 199 -2.28 11.76 -6.58
CA SER A 199 -1.24 10.92 -5.97
C SER A 199 -1.26 9.49 -6.52
N SER A 200 -2.44 8.97 -6.88
CA SER A 200 -2.59 7.65 -7.49
C SER A 200 -2.04 7.62 -8.92
N ILE A 201 -2.27 8.67 -9.71
CA ILE A 201 -1.65 8.79 -11.04
C ILE A 201 -0.13 8.80 -10.94
N LEU A 202 0.44 9.59 -10.02
CA LEU A 202 1.89 9.62 -9.84
C LEU A 202 2.44 8.26 -9.42
N PHE A 203 1.77 7.57 -8.50
CA PHE A 203 2.10 6.20 -8.10
C PHE A 203 2.09 5.23 -9.30
N GLY A 204 1.10 5.34 -10.20
CA GLY A 204 1.03 4.47 -11.36
C GLY A 204 2.18 4.68 -12.35
N PHE A 205 2.47 5.94 -12.66
CA PHE A 205 3.57 6.27 -13.57
C PHE A 205 4.95 5.99 -12.95
N SER A 206 5.13 6.13 -11.63
CA SER A 206 6.41 5.84 -10.97
C SER A 206 6.83 4.37 -11.12
N HIS A 207 5.88 3.45 -10.94
CA HIS A 207 6.05 1.98 -11.05
C HIS A 207 6.02 1.43 -12.48
N THR A 208 5.77 2.30 -13.44
CA THR A 208 5.90 1.94 -14.85
C THR A 208 7.19 2.51 -15.40
N PHE A 209 7.58 3.67 -14.86
CA PHE A 209 8.76 4.37 -15.28
C PHE A 209 10.01 4.00 -14.48
N ASP A 210 10.09 2.81 -13.92
CA ASP A 210 11.28 2.14 -13.41
C ASP A 210 11.87 1.12 -14.40
N PHE A 211 11.15 0.77 -15.47
CA PHE A 211 11.59 -0.18 -16.49
C PHE A 211 11.40 0.35 -17.93
N GLU A 212 12.11 -0.26 -18.88
CA GLU A 212 11.95 -0.01 -20.33
C GLU A 212 11.08 -1.11 -20.93
N TYR A 213 9.77 -0.90 -20.99
CA TYR A 213 8.80 -1.81 -21.59
C TYR A 213 8.24 -1.26 -22.91
N GLU A 214 7.61 -2.11 -23.70
CA GLU A 214 6.81 -1.65 -24.84
C GLU A 214 5.66 -0.75 -24.37
N TRP A 215 5.16 0.09 -25.27
CA TRP A 215 4.18 1.12 -24.92
C TRP A 215 2.84 0.53 -24.46
N GLY A 216 2.45 -0.62 -25.01
CA GLY A 216 1.24 -1.36 -24.63
C GLY A 216 1.30 -1.81 -23.17
N TYR A 217 2.35 -2.55 -22.81
CA TYR A 217 2.61 -2.97 -21.42
C TYR A 217 2.78 -1.77 -20.48
N THR A 218 3.50 -0.73 -20.91
CA THR A 218 3.68 0.51 -20.13
C THR A 218 2.33 1.12 -19.75
N ILE A 219 1.40 1.28 -20.69
CA ILE A 219 0.08 1.85 -20.37
C ILE A 219 -0.73 0.92 -19.46
N GLY A 220 -0.74 -0.38 -19.74
CA GLY A 220 -1.45 -1.37 -18.93
C GLY A 220 -0.98 -1.38 -17.47
N SER A 221 0.34 -1.37 -17.26
CA SER A 221 0.99 -1.27 -15.95
C SER A 221 0.65 0.06 -15.27
N ALA A 222 0.77 1.19 -15.96
CA ALA A 222 0.48 2.51 -15.40
C ALA A 222 -0.98 2.62 -14.92
N VAL A 223 -1.92 2.09 -15.68
CA VAL A 223 -3.35 2.06 -15.31
C VAL A 223 -3.58 1.14 -14.12
N THR A 224 -2.98 -0.05 -14.14
CA THR A 224 -3.08 -1.02 -13.03
C THR A 224 -2.56 -0.43 -11.73
N TYR A 225 -1.32 0.06 -11.71
CA TYR A 225 -0.72 0.66 -10.53
C TYR A 225 -1.44 1.94 -10.10
N THR A 226 -1.97 2.75 -11.03
CA THR A 226 -2.82 3.90 -10.68
C THR A 226 -4.05 3.45 -9.88
N ASN A 227 -4.72 2.37 -10.30
CA ASN A 227 -5.90 1.85 -9.62
C ASN A 227 -5.54 1.24 -8.25
N LEU A 228 -4.41 0.53 -8.13
CA LEU A 228 -3.91 0.03 -6.85
C LEU A 228 -3.58 1.17 -5.89
N GLY A 229 -2.86 2.18 -6.36
CA GLY A 229 -2.54 3.38 -5.60
C GLY A 229 -3.79 4.16 -5.17
N PHE A 230 -4.84 4.16 -6.00
CA PHE A 230 -6.16 4.71 -5.65
C PHE A 230 -6.83 3.92 -4.54
N LEU A 231 -6.87 2.58 -4.65
CA LEU A 231 -7.46 1.71 -3.65
C LEU A 231 -6.77 1.85 -2.29
N PHE A 232 -5.43 1.80 -2.26
CA PHE A 232 -4.68 2.05 -1.04
C PHE A 232 -4.92 3.47 -0.50
N GLY A 233 -5.00 4.48 -1.37
CA GLY A 233 -5.34 5.85 -0.98
C GLY A 233 -6.70 5.94 -0.27
N VAL A 234 -7.72 5.27 -0.80
CA VAL A 234 -9.05 5.19 -0.19
C VAL A 234 -8.99 4.45 1.15
N LEU A 235 -8.32 3.32 1.20
CA LEU A 235 -8.13 2.53 2.43
C LEU A 235 -7.37 3.32 3.50
N LEU A 236 -6.39 4.13 3.12
CA LEU A 236 -5.65 5.03 4.02
C LEU A 236 -6.58 6.07 4.64
N LEU A 237 -7.41 6.73 3.83
CA LEU A 237 -8.37 7.73 4.33
C LEU A 237 -9.47 7.10 5.19
N TRP A 238 -9.90 5.89 4.85
CA TRP A 238 -10.91 5.14 5.60
C TRP A 238 -10.40 4.68 6.97
N THR A 239 -9.22 4.06 7.01
CA THR A 239 -8.64 3.50 8.24
C THR A 239 -7.96 4.57 9.09
N ARG A 240 -7.48 5.66 8.46
CA ARG A 240 -6.62 6.69 9.06
C ARG A 240 -5.39 6.11 9.75
N ASN A 241 -4.87 5.00 9.21
CA ASN A 241 -3.74 4.28 9.80
C ASN A 241 -2.66 3.99 8.74
N LEU A 242 -1.70 4.90 8.61
CA LEU A 242 -0.57 4.76 7.69
C LEU A 242 0.17 3.43 7.84
N TRP A 243 0.49 3.02 9.07
CA TRP A 243 1.28 1.81 9.31
C TRP A 243 0.52 0.52 8.97
N LEU A 244 -0.80 0.54 9.14
CA LEU A 244 -1.61 -0.57 8.65
C LEU A 244 -1.47 -0.73 7.14
N LEU A 245 -1.52 0.37 6.40
CA LEU A 245 -1.39 0.34 4.94
C LEU A 245 0.01 -0.09 4.51
N VAL A 246 1.06 0.40 5.18
CA VAL A 246 2.45 -0.04 4.96
C VAL A 246 2.54 -1.57 5.09
N ILE A 247 2.00 -2.14 6.17
CA ILE A 247 2.06 -3.59 6.40
C ILE A 247 1.21 -4.35 5.38
N VAL A 248 0.01 -3.88 5.04
CA VAL A 248 -0.84 -4.54 4.03
C VAL A 248 -0.15 -4.55 2.67
N HIS A 249 0.45 -3.44 2.27
CA HIS A 249 1.22 -3.33 1.03
C HIS A 249 2.40 -4.30 1.03
N SER A 250 3.27 -4.25 2.05
CA SER A 250 4.39 -5.19 2.16
C SER A 250 3.98 -6.65 2.11
N VAL A 251 2.96 -7.04 2.88
CA VAL A 251 2.52 -8.44 2.95
C VAL A 251 1.91 -8.88 1.62
N TYR A 252 1.15 -8.00 0.96
CA TYR A 252 0.61 -8.29 -0.35
C TYR A 252 1.72 -8.58 -1.36
N ASP A 253 2.71 -7.68 -1.46
CA ASP A 253 3.82 -7.83 -2.41
C ASP A 253 4.66 -9.07 -2.11
N ILE A 254 4.94 -9.35 -0.83
CA ILE A 254 5.60 -10.59 -0.42
C ILE A 254 4.81 -11.82 -0.90
N THR A 255 3.50 -11.86 -0.65
CA THR A 255 2.68 -13.03 -1.03
C THR A 255 2.52 -13.15 -2.54
N ALA A 256 2.46 -12.05 -3.27
CA ALA A 256 2.44 -12.02 -4.73
C ALA A 256 3.77 -12.54 -5.30
N THR A 257 4.90 -12.03 -4.80
CA THR A 257 6.26 -12.47 -5.17
C THR A 257 6.44 -13.97 -4.88
N LEU A 258 6.05 -14.43 -3.69
CA LEU A 258 6.08 -15.86 -3.36
C LEU A 258 5.21 -16.68 -4.30
N SER A 259 4.01 -16.19 -4.64
CA SER A 259 3.09 -16.88 -5.55
C SER A 259 3.63 -16.99 -6.97
N ASN A 260 4.28 -15.94 -7.47
CA ASN A 260 4.75 -15.86 -8.86
C ASN A 260 6.06 -16.60 -9.06
N TYR A 261 6.93 -16.64 -8.05
CA TYR A 261 8.33 -17.02 -8.26
C TYR A 261 8.82 -18.21 -7.44
N TYR A 262 8.16 -18.54 -6.34
CA TYR A 262 8.70 -19.53 -5.39
C TYR A 262 7.74 -20.69 -5.11
N TYR A 263 6.48 -20.38 -4.83
CA TYR A 263 5.47 -21.34 -4.38
C TYR A 263 4.11 -20.97 -4.96
N GLU A 264 3.69 -21.70 -5.99
CA GLU A 264 2.39 -21.53 -6.63
C GLU A 264 1.25 -21.53 -5.58
N ASN A 265 0.24 -20.71 -5.82
CA ASN A 265 -0.94 -20.56 -4.95
C ASN A 265 -0.70 -19.94 -3.56
N THR A 266 0.50 -19.43 -3.25
CA THR A 266 0.78 -18.79 -1.94
C THR A 266 -0.17 -17.63 -1.64
N SER A 267 -0.43 -16.78 -2.63
CA SER A 267 -1.35 -15.63 -2.51
C SER A 267 -2.78 -16.10 -2.14
N ILE A 268 -3.31 -17.10 -2.86
CA ILE A 268 -4.65 -17.67 -2.63
C ILE A 268 -4.75 -18.34 -1.25
N LEU A 269 -3.72 -19.09 -0.84
CA LEU A 269 -3.69 -19.72 0.49
C LEU A 269 -3.68 -18.67 1.60
N PHE A 270 -2.93 -17.58 1.43
CA PHE A 270 -2.88 -16.49 2.39
C PHE A 270 -4.21 -15.73 2.44
N ASP A 271 -4.86 -15.47 1.30
CA ASP A 271 -6.21 -14.91 1.24
C ASP A 271 -7.21 -15.80 2.00
N GLY A 272 -7.17 -17.12 1.80
CA GLY A 272 -7.99 -18.08 2.54
C GLY A 272 -7.76 -17.99 4.05
N LEU A 273 -6.51 -17.90 4.50
CA LEU A 273 -6.17 -17.70 5.91
C LEU A 273 -6.72 -16.37 6.46
N MET A 274 -6.65 -15.28 5.67
CA MET A 274 -7.19 -13.99 6.07
C MET A 274 -8.73 -14.01 6.17
N ILE A 275 -9.43 -14.72 5.27
CA ILE A 275 -10.88 -14.93 5.36
C ILE A 275 -11.22 -15.67 6.65
N LEU A 276 -10.56 -16.79 6.92
CA LEU A 276 -10.79 -17.58 8.14
C LEU A 276 -10.52 -16.74 9.41
N THR A 277 -9.44 -15.95 9.40
CA THR A 277 -9.10 -15.05 10.50
C THR A 277 -10.18 -13.98 10.69
N TYR A 278 -10.61 -13.31 9.63
CA TYR A 278 -11.63 -12.27 9.69
C TYR A 278 -12.98 -12.82 10.19
N VAL A 279 -13.45 -13.93 9.63
CA VAL A 279 -14.72 -14.57 10.00
C VAL A 279 -14.65 -15.11 11.43
N GLY A 280 -13.57 -15.81 11.79
CA GLY A 280 -13.38 -16.34 13.14
C GLY A 280 -13.41 -15.26 14.20
N LEU A 281 -12.70 -14.14 13.97
CA LEU A 281 -12.71 -13.00 14.88
C LEU A 281 -14.06 -12.28 14.93
N ALA A 282 -14.78 -12.19 13.81
CA ALA A 282 -16.13 -11.62 13.78
C ALA A 282 -17.11 -12.44 14.63
N ILE A 283 -17.04 -13.78 14.55
CA ILE A 283 -17.87 -14.69 15.35
C ILE A 283 -17.54 -14.54 16.84
N VAL A 284 -16.27 -14.60 17.21
CA VAL A 284 -15.83 -14.44 18.62
C VAL A 284 -16.26 -13.07 19.17
N GLY A 285 -16.09 -12.02 18.38
CA GLY A 285 -16.53 -10.66 18.75
C GLY A 285 -18.04 -10.56 18.98
N SER A 286 -18.86 -11.30 18.22
CA SER A 286 -20.31 -11.31 18.39
C SER A 286 -20.77 -12.00 19.69
N GLN A 287 -20.03 -13.02 20.14
CA GLN A 287 -20.32 -13.77 21.37
C GLN A 287 -19.88 -13.05 22.65
N MET A 288 -19.02 -12.05 22.54
CA MET A 288 -18.49 -11.28 23.68
C MET A 288 -19.21 -9.94 23.93
N LYS A 289 -20.30 -9.62 23.21
CA LYS A 289 -21.11 -8.43 23.53
C LYS A 289 -21.66 -8.57 24.98
N PRO A 290 -21.37 -7.62 25.90
CA PRO A 290 -21.86 -7.72 27.27
C PRO A 290 -23.39 -7.55 27.30
N PRO A 291 -24.10 -8.25 28.21
CA PRO A 291 -25.56 -8.25 28.30
C PRO A 291 -26.18 -6.84 28.47
N SER A 292 -25.43 -5.86 28.97
CA SER A 292 -25.87 -4.48 29.10
C SER A 292 -26.13 -3.77 27.76
N THR A 293 -25.52 -4.24 26.67
CA THR A 293 -25.73 -3.69 25.31
C THR A 293 -27.00 -4.27 24.67
N ILE A 294 -27.34 -5.51 25.02
CA ILE A 294 -28.58 -6.18 24.60
C ILE A 294 -29.77 -5.53 25.30
N GLU A 295 -29.64 -5.19 26.59
CA GLU A 295 -30.68 -4.45 27.33
C GLU A 295 -30.94 -3.03 26.79
N SER A 296 -29.94 -2.33 26.25
CA SER A 296 -30.15 -1.01 25.63
C SER A 296 -30.75 -1.13 24.23
N GLU A 297 -30.28 -2.06 23.40
CA GLU A 297 -30.84 -2.30 22.06
C GLU A 297 -32.31 -2.78 22.16
N MET A 298 -32.64 -3.65 23.13
CA MET A 298 -34.02 -4.09 23.39
C MET A 298 -34.94 -2.98 23.93
N LYS A 299 -34.40 -1.99 24.65
CA LYS A 299 -35.18 -0.83 25.14
C LYS A 299 -35.50 0.14 24.02
N ASP A 300 -34.56 0.36 23.10
CA ASP A 300 -34.75 1.23 21.94
C ASP A 300 -35.75 0.60 20.95
N GLU A 301 -35.66 -0.71 20.68
CA GLU A 301 -36.64 -1.43 19.85
C GLU A 301 -38.04 -1.46 20.49
N ALA A 302 -38.13 -1.62 21.82
CA ALA A 302 -39.40 -1.55 22.53
C ALA A 302 -40.02 -0.13 22.48
N GLN A 303 -39.20 0.92 22.47
CA GLN A 303 -39.66 2.31 22.34
C GLN A 303 -40.12 2.65 20.92
N GLU A 304 -39.46 2.12 19.88
CA GLU A 304 -39.89 2.29 18.48
C GLU A 304 -41.18 1.52 18.17
N SER A 305 -41.40 0.36 18.78
CA SER A 305 -42.65 -0.42 18.61
C SER A 305 -43.86 0.17 19.36
N ALA A 306 -43.65 1.17 20.21
CA ALA A 306 -44.69 1.83 21.01
C ALA A 306 -45.16 3.19 20.45
N ILE A 307 -44.63 3.60 19.29
CA ILE A 307 -45.04 4.78 18.51
C ILE A 307 -45.88 4.32 17.31
#